data_AF-A0A7S1MPN0-F1
#
_entry.id   AF-A0A7S1MPN0-F1
#
_cell.length_a   1.000
_cell.length_b   1.000
_cell.length_c   1.000
_cell.angle_alpha   90.00
_cell.angle_beta   90.00
_cell.angle_gamma   90.00
#
_symmetry.space_group_name_H-M   'P 1'
#
loop_
_entity.id
_entity.type
_entity.pdbx_description
1 polymer ?
#
loop_
_entity_poly.entity_id
_entity_poly.type
_entity_poly.pdbx_seq_one_letter_code
_entity_poly.pdbx_strand_id
1 'polypeptide(L)'
;HMDIRAEPSISGPRTKHMLHPGDVFRTSIEARGKDGVLYLKLADGRGWVFERKPGVGVLFVRHEEGELDGQGRHFVNYSPELFLPLLDRLGMCEGGSAQPLPPL
;
A
#
# COMPACT_ATOMS: atom_id res chain seq x y z
N HIS A 1 -4.37 -3.46 8.90
CA HIS A 1 -5.12 -2.19 8.71
C HIS A 1 -4.12 -1.06 8.47
N MET A 2 -4.53 0.04 7.84
CA MET A 2 -3.59 1.08 7.36
C MET A 2 -4.08 2.49 7.69
N ASP A 3 -3.30 3.22 8.47
CA ASP A 3 -3.63 4.59 8.87
C ASP A 3 -3.44 5.60 7.74
N ILE A 4 -4.41 6.51 7.60
CA ILE A 4 -4.36 7.60 6.63
C ILE A 4 -3.53 8.74 7.21
N ARG A 5 -2.66 9.33 6.40
CA ARG A 5 -1.74 10.42 6.75
C ARG A 5 -2.30 11.77 6.32
N ALA A 6 -2.04 12.82 7.10
CA ALA A 6 -2.47 14.17 6.72
C ALA A 6 -1.65 14.73 5.55
N GLU A 7 -0.44 14.21 5.34
CA GLU A 7 0.53 14.67 4.35
C GLU A 7 1.18 13.48 3.61
N PRO A 8 1.78 13.70 2.43
CA PRO A 8 2.45 12.65 1.65
C PRO A 8 3.81 12.25 2.25
N SER A 9 3.80 11.77 3.50
CA SER A 9 4.98 11.32 4.24
C SER A 9 4.66 10.07 5.05
N ILE A 10 5.54 9.06 4.99
CA ILE A 10 5.42 7.83 5.80
C ILE A 10 5.40 8.14 7.30
N SER A 11 6.18 9.15 7.72
CA SER A 11 6.21 9.63 9.10
C SER A 11 5.26 10.80 9.35
N GLY A 12 4.42 11.16 8.37
CA GLY A 12 3.43 12.22 8.52
C GLY A 12 2.41 11.93 9.63
N PRO A 13 1.78 12.97 10.20
CA PRO A 13 0.79 12.80 11.24
C PRO A 13 -0.36 11.92 10.76
N ARG A 14 -0.72 10.96 11.61
CA ARG A 14 -1.88 10.07 11.39
C ARG A 14 -3.16 10.87 11.58
N THR A 15 -4.10 10.65 10.68
CA THR A 15 -5.47 11.13 10.84
C THR A 15 -6.24 10.16 11.74
N LYS A 16 -7.50 10.49 12.05
CA LYS A 16 -8.42 9.58 12.75
C LYS A 16 -9.00 8.48 11.84
N HIS A 17 -8.67 8.50 10.55
CA HIS A 17 -9.22 7.57 9.56
C HIS A 17 -8.22 6.47 9.24
N MET A 18 -8.78 5.28 8.98
CA MET A 18 -8.02 4.08 8.65
C MET A 18 -8.68 3.37 7.48
N LEU A 19 -7.87 2.71 6.65
CA LEU A 19 -8.34 1.78 5.63
C LEU A 19 -8.18 0.34 6.13
N HIS A 20 -9.21 -0.44 5.87
CA HIS A 20 -9.24 -1.86 6.17
C HIS A 20 -8.83 -2.67 4.94
N PRO A 21 -8.30 -3.89 5.13
CA PRO A 21 -8.08 -4.82 4.04
C PRO A 21 -9.37 -5.04 3.24
N GLY A 22 -9.31 -4.91 1.92
CA GLY A 22 -10.45 -5.02 1.02
C GLY A 22 -11.19 -3.71 0.75
N ASP A 23 -10.87 -2.61 1.44
CA ASP A 23 -11.47 -1.31 1.14
C ASP A 23 -11.08 -0.83 -0.26
N VAL A 24 -12.09 -0.48 -1.06
CA VAL A 24 -11.92 0.21 -2.34
C VAL A 24 -12.05 1.70 -2.11
N PHE A 25 -11.10 2.48 -2.61
CA PHE A 25 -11.14 3.93 -2.55
C PHE A 25 -10.68 4.56 -3.85
N ARG A 26 -11.11 5.81 -4.04
CA ARG A 26 -10.75 6.61 -5.20
C ARG A 26 -9.60 7.53 -4.86
N THR A 27 -8.61 7.56 -5.76
CA THR A 27 -7.45 8.44 -5.62
C THR A 27 -7.60 9.63 -6.55
N SER A 28 -7.36 10.83 -6.04
CA SER A 28 -7.39 12.06 -6.83
C SER A 28 -6.00 12.53 -7.26
N ILE A 29 -4.96 12.27 -6.45
CA ILE A 29 -3.58 12.71 -6.75
C ILE A 29 -2.61 11.58 -6.41
N GLU A 30 -1.63 11.38 -7.28
CA GLU A 30 -0.52 10.46 -7.08
C GLU A 30 0.77 11.27 -7.01
N ALA A 31 1.45 11.23 -5.88
CA ALA A 31 2.69 11.96 -5.64
C ALA A 31 3.80 10.97 -5.31
N ARG A 32 4.87 10.93 -6.09
CA ARG A 32 6.02 10.09 -5.79
C ARG A 32 6.93 10.82 -4.80
N GLY A 33 7.17 10.22 -3.63
CA GLY A 33 8.10 10.79 -2.67
C GLY A 33 9.56 10.56 -3.06
N LYS A 34 10.45 11.26 -2.36
CA LYS A 34 11.91 11.14 -2.57
C LYS A 34 12.44 9.74 -2.32
N ASP A 35 11.78 8.98 -1.44
CA ASP A 35 12.08 7.58 -1.12
C ASP A 35 11.65 6.58 -2.22
N GLY A 36 11.07 7.07 -3.32
CA GLY A 36 10.59 6.23 -4.42
C GLY A 36 9.22 5.59 -4.18
N VAL A 37 8.62 5.83 -3.00
CA VAL A 37 7.27 5.37 -2.62
C VAL A 37 6.20 6.28 -3.24
N LEU A 38 5.14 5.68 -3.78
CA LEU A 38 4.00 6.41 -4.31
C LEU A 38 3.02 6.75 -3.18
N TYR A 39 2.67 8.02 -3.07
CA TYR A 39 1.67 8.53 -2.15
C TYR A 39 0.39 8.83 -2.92
N LEU A 40 -0.72 8.28 -2.47
CA LEU A 40 -2.03 8.36 -3.08
C LEU A 40 -2.91 9.26 -2.19
N LYS A 41 -3.36 10.40 -2.72
CA LYS A 41 -4.33 11.26 -2.05
C LYS A 41 -5.73 10.73 -2.29
N LEU A 42 -6.44 10.42 -1.22
CA LEU A 42 -7.83 10.00 -1.26
C LEU A 42 -8.70 11.14 -1.82
N ALA A 43 -9.49 10.85 -2.85
CA ALA A 43 -10.40 11.82 -3.48
C ALA A 43 -11.48 12.31 -2.51
N ASP A 44 -11.80 11.49 -1.52
CA ASP A 44 -12.73 11.78 -0.43
C ASP A 44 -12.22 12.85 0.56
N GLY A 45 -10.96 13.29 0.43
CA GLY A 45 -10.38 14.33 1.29
C GLY A 45 -9.92 13.83 2.67
N ARG A 46 -10.08 12.54 2.96
CA ARG A 46 -9.61 11.92 4.22
C ARG A 46 -8.10 12.00 4.46
N GLY A 47 -7.29 12.15 3.39
CA GLY A 47 -5.85 12.34 3.48
C GLY A 47 -5.05 11.54 2.44
N TRP A 48 -3.87 11.08 2.83
CA TRP A 48 -2.87 10.42 2.01
C TRP A 48 -2.58 9.00 2.51
N VAL A 49 -2.37 8.08 1.58
CA VAL A 49 -1.89 6.73 1.84
C VAL A 49 -0.67 6.46 0.98
N PHE A 50 0.12 5.45 1.31
CA PHE A 50 1.28 5.07 0.52
C PHE A 50 1.08 3.69 -0.11
N GLU A 51 1.33 3.58 -1.41
CA GLU A 51 1.14 2.37 -2.22
C GLU A 51 1.96 1.20 -1.66
N ARG A 52 3.15 1.46 -1.14
CA ARG A 52 4.12 0.43 -0.75
C ARG A 52 4.71 0.71 0.63
N LYS A 53 4.81 -0.33 1.46
CA LYS A 53 5.53 -0.29 2.75
C LYS A 53 6.90 -0.94 2.59
N PRO A 54 8.00 -0.27 3.00
CA PRO A 54 9.32 -0.89 3.00
C PRO A 54 9.32 -2.12 3.93
N GLY A 55 9.78 -3.27 3.42
CA GLY A 55 9.79 -4.56 4.13
C GLY A 55 8.53 -5.42 3.96
N VAL A 56 7.45 -4.89 3.37
CA VAL A 56 6.18 -5.63 3.20
C VAL A 56 5.74 -5.73 1.74
N GLY A 57 6.05 -4.74 0.91
CA GLY A 57 5.67 -4.73 -0.51
C GLY A 57 4.49 -3.82 -0.82
N VAL A 58 3.87 -4.02 -1.99
CA VAL A 58 2.74 -3.23 -2.49
C VAL A 58 1.49 -3.56 -1.66
N LEU A 59 0.89 -2.53 -1.07
CA LEU A 59 -0.33 -2.58 -0.24
C LEU A 59 -1.58 -2.22 -1.03
N PHE A 60 -1.44 -1.55 -2.15
CA PHE A 60 -2.57 -1.05 -2.92
C PHE A 60 -2.32 -1.40 -4.37
N VAL A 61 -3.23 -2.18 -4.95
CA VAL A 61 -3.19 -2.41 -6.40
C VAL A 61 -4.31 -1.61 -7.03
N ARG A 62 -4.07 -1.21 -8.27
CA ARG A 62 -5.07 -0.53 -9.07
C ARG A 62 -6.23 -1.50 -9.33
N HIS A 63 -7.45 -1.07 -9.02
CA HIS A 63 -8.65 -1.78 -9.43
C HIS A 63 -9.04 -1.29 -10.82
N GLU A 64 -8.72 -2.10 -11.83
CA GLU A 64 -9.14 -1.86 -13.20
C GLU A 64 -10.54 -2.46 -13.38
N GLU A 65 -11.55 -1.80 -12.81
CA GLU A 65 -12.93 -2.11 -13.19
C GLU A 65 -13.12 -1.58 -14.61
N GLY A 66 -13.47 -2.48 -15.53
CA GLY A 66 -13.49 -2.25 -16.97
C GLY A 66 -14.01 -0.87 -17.36
N GLU A 67 -13.23 -0.22 -18.23
CA GLU A 67 -13.50 1.04 -18.92
C GLU A 67 -14.99 1.29 -19.13
N LEU A 68 -15.57 2.38 -18.60
CA LEU A 68 -16.63 3.21 -19.21
C LEU A 68 -17.00 4.40 -18.29
N ASP A 69 -16.06 5.21 -17.80
CA ASP A 69 -16.36 6.62 -17.47
C ASP A 69 -15.05 7.34 -17.09
N GLY A 70 -14.82 8.55 -17.60
CA GLY A 70 -13.60 9.34 -17.37
C GLY A 70 -13.43 9.86 -15.94
N GLN A 71 -13.64 9.04 -14.92
CA GLN A 71 -13.89 9.47 -13.56
C GLN A 71 -13.11 8.60 -12.55
N GLY A 72 -11.79 8.79 -12.59
CA GLY A 72 -10.83 8.59 -11.49
C GLY A 72 -10.43 7.14 -11.18
N ARG A 73 -9.18 6.99 -10.77
CA ARG A 73 -8.52 5.69 -10.57
C ARG A 73 -8.96 5.08 -9.25
N HIS A 74 -9.50 3.87 -9.30
CA HIS A 74 -9.86 3.09 -8.11
C HIS A 74 -8.66 2.26 -7.65
N PHE A 75 -8.47 2.19 -6.33
CA PHE A 75 -7.45 1.38 -5.69
C PHE A 75 -8.11 0.57 -4.60
N VAL A 76 -7.67 -0.68 -4.43
CA VAL A 76 -8.11 -1.53 -3.31
C VAL A 76 -6.95 -1.68 -2.35
N ASN A 77 -7.24 -1.59 -1.05
CA ASN A 77 -6.30 -1.97 -0.01
C ASN A 77 -6.15 -3.50 0.01
N TYR A 78 -5.04 -3.99 -0.52
CA TYR A 78 -4.60 -5.35 -0.29
C TYR A 78 -3.73 -5.31 0.96
N SER A 79 -4.19 -5.90 2.07
CA SER A 79 -3.33 -6.01 3.25
C SER A 79 -2.48 -7.28 3.14
N PRO A 80 -1.20 -7.19 2.75
CA PRO A 80 -0.33 -8.34 2.70
C PRO A 80 -0.13 -8.95 4.09
N GLU A 81 -0.36 -8.26 5.21
CA GLU A 81 -0.25 -8.88 6.54
C GLU A 81 -1.27 -10.01 6.78
N LEU A 82 -2.35 -10.08 6.01
CA LEU A 82 -3.26 -11.24 6.00
C LEU A 82 -2.74 -12.39 5.11
N PHE A 83 -1.86 -12.09 4.16
CA PHE A 83 -1.36 -13.04 3.16
C PHE A 83 0.09 -13.46 3.39
N LEU A 84 0.89 -12.70 4.15
CA LEU A 84 2.26 -13.00 4.52
C LEU A 84 2.40 -14.32 5.30
N PRO A 85 1.54 -14.67 6.28
CA PRO A 85 1.61 -16.01 6.90
C PRO A 85 1.28 -17.13 5.90
N LEU A 86 0.53 -16.84 4.83
CA LEU A 86 0.25 -17.80 3.76
C LEU A 86 1.42 -17.88 2.77
N LEU A 87 2.05 -16.75 2.42
CA LEU A 87 3.20 -16.69 1.50
C LEU A 87 4.48 -17.26 2.13
N ASP A 88 4.67 -17.09 3.44
CA ASP A 88 5.70 -17.75 4.24
C ASP A 88 5.55 -19.28 4.17
N ARG A 89 4.32 -19.78 4.37
CA ARG A 89 3.99 -21.21 4.18
C ARG A 89 4.12 -21.69 2.74
N LEU A 90 4.08 -20.79 1.76
CA LEU A 90 4.25 -21.09 0.33
C LEU A 90 5.67 -20.84 -0.18
N GLY A 91 6.61 -20.39 0.67
CA GLY A 91 8.02 -20.19 0.30
C GLY A 91 8.29 -19.06 -0.70
N MET A 92 7.36 -18.12 -0.86
CA MET A 92 7.51 -16.99 -1.80
C MET A 92 8.12 -15.78 -1.08
N CYS A 93 9.41 -15.85 -0.73
CA CYS A 93 10.18 -14.71 -0.25
C CYS A 93 10.73 -13.91 -1.44
N GLU A 94 10.13 -12.78 -1.78
CA GLU A 94 10.76 -11.82 -2.69
C GLU A 94 11.87 -11.05 -1.97
N GLY A 95 13.08 -11.61 -2.04
CA GLY A 95 14.37 -10.96 -2.17
C GLY A 95 14.68 -9.76 -1.28
N GLY A 96 15.49 -9.98 -0.23
CA GLY A 96 16.13 -8.85 0.45
C GLY A 96 17.04 -9.10 1.66
N SER A 97 17.60 -10.30 1.90
CA SER A 97 18.93 -10.50 2.49
C SER A 97 19.16 -12.00 2.67
N ALA A 98 19.98 -12.58 1.81
CA ALA A 98 20.57 -13.88 2.07
C ALA A 98 21.50 -13.74 3.28
N GLN A 99 21.07 -14.21 4.45
CA GLN A 99 21.96 -14.49 5.57
C GLN A 99 22.62 -15.85 5.28
N PRO A 100 23.95 -15.93 5.12
CA PRO A 100 24.62 -17.23 5.01
C PRO A 100 24.53 -17.95 6.36
N LEU A 101 24.03 -19.19 6.33
CA LEU A 101 23.97 -20.08 7.49
C LEU A 101 25.40 -20.37 7.99
N PRO A 102 25.64 -20.41 9.32
CA PRO A 102 26.94 -20.84 9.83
C PRO A 102 27.14 -22.35 9.56
N PRO A 103 28.36 -22.79 9.21
CA PRO A 103 28.65 -24.21 9.03
C PRO A 103 28.53 -24.97 10.36
N LEU A 104 28.06 -26.22 10.26
CA LEU A 104 27.94 -27.21 11.35
C LEU A 104 29.29 -27.57 11.95
#